data_AF-A0A6A3FM56-F1
#
_entry.id   AF-A0A6A3FM56-F1
#
_cell.length_a   1.000
_cell.length_b   1.000
_cell.length_c   1.000
_cell.angle_alpha   90.00
_cell.angle_beta   90.00
_cell.angle_gamma   90.00
#
_symmetry.space_group_name_H-M   'P 1'
#
loop_
_entity.id
_entity.type
_entity.pdbx_description
1 polymer ?
#
loop_
_entity_poly.entity_id
_entity_poly.type
_entity_poly.pdbx_seq_one_letter_code
_entity_poly.pdbx_strand_id
1 'polypeptide(L)' 'MLLGDSDGNRYTPFVVFKVKPSKDKAIQEENNARRYGFGIRNWKNVRTIRETTGLEVYGNAKGTC' A
#
# COMPACT_ATOMS: atom_id res chain seq x y z
N MET A 1 4.89 -13.57 8.37
CA MET A 1 6.36 -13.60 8.18
C MET A 1 6.92 -12.30 8.72
N LEU A 2 7.90 -12.36 9.63
CA LEU A 2 8.73 -11.19 9.97
C LEU A 2 9.90 -11.17 8.98
N LEU A 3 10.17 -10.02 8.38
CA LEU A 3 11.42 -9.80 7.66
C LEU A 3 12.51 -9.62 8.72
N GLY A 4 13.51 -10.50 8.69
CA GLY A 4 14.70 -10.33 9.50
C GLY A 4 15.92 -10.87 8.79
N ASP A 5 17.07 -10.28 9.07
CA ASP A 5 18.35 -10.75 8.54
C ASP A 5 18.99 -11.78 9.48
N SER A 6 20.09 -12.37 9.02
CA SER A 6 20.88 -13.35 9.77
C SER A 6 21.55 -12.78 11.03
N ASP A 7 21.64 -11.46 11.14
CA ASP A 7 22.21 -10.75 12.29
C ASP A 7 21.15 -10.48 13.38
N GLY A 8 19.89 -10.88 13.12
CA GLY A 8 18.77 -10.75 14.05
C GLY A 8 18.05 -9.42 13.96
N ASN A 9 18.37 -8.57 12.98
CA ASN A 9 17.63 -7.33 12.76
C ASN A 9 16.21 -7.66 12.29
N ARG A 10 15.21 -6.95 12.83
CA ARG A 10 13.81 -7.10 12.45
C ARG A 10 13.36 -5.88 11.68
N TYR A 11 12.81 -6.10 10.50
CA TYR A 11 12.24 -5.06 9.65
C TYR A 11 10.72 -5.13 9.71
N THR A 12 10.09 -3.96 9.83
CA THR A 12 8.64 -3.85 9.77
C THR A 12 8.17 -4.32 8.39
N PRO A 13 7.35 -5.37 8.30
CA PRO A 13 6.82 -5.82 7.02
C PRO A 13 5.82 -4.80 6.47
N PHE A 14 5.72 -4.73 5.14
CA PHE A 14 4.69 -3.97 4.43
C PHE A 14 3.77 -4.91 3.65
N VAL A 15 2.57 -4.44 3.35
CA VAL A 15 1.55 -5.23 2.63
C VAL A 15 1.23 -4.56 1.30
N VAL A 16 1.17 -5.36 0.24
CA VAL A 16 0.74 -4.91 -1.09
C VAL A 16 -0.53 -5.64 -1.48
N PHE A 17 -1.60 -4.89 -1.71
CA PHE A 17 -2.86 -5.42 -2.23
C PHE A 17 -2.92 -5.28 -3.74
N LYS A 18 -3.53 -6.27 -4.40
CA LYS A 18 -3.88 -6.15 -5.81
C LYS A 18 -5.08 -5.22 -5.96
N VAL A 19 -4.91 -4.11 -6.68
CA VAL A 19 -5.96 -3.09 -6.86
C VAL A 19 -6.15 -2.79 -8.34
N LYS A 20 -7.40 -2.79 -8.81
CA LYS A 20 -7.70 -2.41 -10.19
C LYS A 20 -7.42 -0.90 -10.38
N PRO A 21 -6.63 -0.50 -11.40
CA PRO A 21 -6.38 0.92 -11.65
C PRO A 21 -7.65 1.62 -12.14
N SER A 22 -7.70 2.94 -11.94
CA SER A 22 -8.71 3.80 -12.53
C SER A 22 -8.60 3.76 -14.06
N LYS A 23 -9.74 3.87 -14.75
CA LYS A 23 -9.78 4.06 -16.22
C LYS A 23 -9.30 5.46 -16.60
N ASP A 24 -9.52 6.43 -15.72
CA ASP A 24 -9.02 7.80 -15.87
C ASP A 24 -7.56 7.87 -15.40
N LYS A 25 -6.67 8.29 -16.30
CA LYS A 25 -5.23 8.37 -16.05
C LYS A 25 -4.86 9.45 -15.04
N ALA A 26 -5.49 10.61 -15.09
CA ALA A 26 -5.21 11.70 -14.15
C ALA A 26 -5.60 11.28 -12.71
N ILE A 27 -6.74 10.60 -12.58
CA ILE A 27 -7.15 10.02 -11.29
C ILE A 27 -6.18 8.92 -10.85
N GLN A 28 -5.68 8.08 -11.78
CA GLN A 28 -4.71 7.04 -11.42
C GLN A 28 -3.38 7.62 -10.95
N GLU A 29 -2.88 8.67 -11.60
CA GLU A 29 -1.68 9.38 -11.16
C GLU A 29 -1.87 9.99 -9.77
N GLU A 30 -3.01 10.62 -9.51
CA GLU A 30 -3.32 11.14 -8.17
C GLU A 30 -3.41 10.01 -7.12
N ASN A 31 -4.04 8.89 -7.46
CA ASN A 31 -4.12 7.73 -6.57
C ASN A 31 -2.72 7.18 -6.25
N ASN A 32 -1.82 7.11 -7.23
CA ASN A 32 -0.45 6.67 -7.01
C ASN A 32 0.31 7.66 -6.13
N ALA A 33 0.22 8.95 -6.42
CA ALA A 33 0.98 9.99 -5.72
C ALA A 33 0.52 10.25 -4.29
N ARG A 34 -0.80 10.22 -4.04
CA ARG A 34 -1.39 10.67 -2.76
C ARG A 34 -2.05 9.57 -1.95
N ARG A 35 -2.38 8.44 -2.59
CA ARG A 35 -3.21 7.38 -2.01
C ARG A 35 -2.54 6.01 -2.13
N TYR A 36 -1.24 5.99 -2.42
CA TYR A 36 -0.43 4.78 -2.49
C TYR A 36 -1.03 3.69 -3.37
N GLY A 37 -1.65 4.09 -4.49
CA GLY A 37 -2.28 3.20 -5.47
C GLY A 37 -3.73 2.81 -5.15
N PHE A 38 -4.30 3.29 -4.03
CA PHE A 38 -5.71 3.07 -3.71
C PHE A 38 -6.61 4.18 -4.28
N GLY A 39 -7.81 3.78 -4.74
CA GLY A 39 -8.86 4.75 -5.03
C GLY A 39 -9.41 5.42 -3.77
N ILE A 40 -10.00 6.60 -3.92
CA ILE A 40 -10.45 7.47 -2.82
C ILE A 40 -11.36 6.80 -1.77
N ARG A 41 -12.20 5.84 -2.18
CA ARG A 41 -13.12 5.13 -1.28
C ARG A 41 -12.36 4.21 -0.32
N ASN A 42 -11.47 3.37 -0.86
CA ASN A 42 -10.67 2.43 -0.07
C ASN A 42 -9.58 3.16 0.72
N TRP A 43 -9.08 4.27 0.18
CA TRP A 43 -8.04 5.07 0.82
C TRP A 43 -8.42 5.52 2.23
N LYS A 44 -9.70 5.86 2.49
CA LYS A 44 -10.14 6.26 3.85
C LYS A 44 -9.82 5.19 4.89
N ASN A 45 -10.16 3.94 4.60
CA ASN A 45 -9.94 2.81 5.52
C ASN A 45 -8.45 2.47 5.64
N VAL A 46 -7.74 2.41 4.50
CA VAL A 46 -6.30 2.13 4.47
C VAL A 46 -5.53 3.19 5.25
N ARG A 47 -5.87 4.46 5.07
CA ARG A 47 -5.25 5.57 5.81
C ARG A 47 -5.41 5.38 7.31
N THR A 48 -6.61 5.08 7.79
CA THR A 48 -6.85 4.80 9.21
C THR A 48 -6.00 3.64 9.70
N ILE A 49 -5.89 2.54 8.95
CA ILE A 49 -5.03 1.41 9.31
C ILE A 49 -3.57 1.84 9.42
N ARG A 50 -3.04 2.58 8.43
CA ARG A 50 -1.64 3.08 8.47
C ARG A 50 -1.39 4.00 9.67
N GLU A 51 -2.31 4.93 9.94
CA GLU A 51 -2.18 5.90 11.04
C GLU A 51 -2.30 5.23 12.42
N THR A 52 -3.14 4.22 12.56
CA THR A 52 -3.38 3.54 13.86
C THR A 52 -2.38 2.44 14.18
N THR A 53 -1.84 1.75 13.17
CA THR A 53 -0.98 0.59 13.36
C THR A 53 0.48 0.83 12.99
N GLY A 54 0.77 1.91 12.24
CA GLY A 54 2.08 2.14 11.64
C GLY A 54 2.42 1.18 10.49
N LEU A 55 1.50 0.27 10.13
CA LEU A 55 1.72 -0.68 9.04
C LEU A 55 1.75 0.03 7.69
N GLU A 56 2.76 -0.24 6.89
CA GLU A 56 2.80 0.27 5.52
C GLU A 56 1.97 -0.60 4.57
N VAL A 57 1.04 0.04 3.85
CA VAL A 57 0.11 -0.64 2.95
C VAL A 57 0.05 0.08 1.61
N TYR A 58 0.21 -0.69 0.53
CA TYR A 58 0.26 -0.21 -0.85
C TYR A 58 -0.72 -0.95 -1.75
N GLY A 59 -1.19 -0.27 -2.80
CA GLY A 59 -2.02 -0.85 -3.85
C GLY A 59 -1.25 -0.93 -5.16
N ASN A 60 -1.27 -2.10 -5.81
CA ASN A 60 -0.63 -2.30 -7.11
C ASN A 60 -1.55 -3.10 -8.05
N ALA A 61 -1.62 -2.71 -9.33
CA ALA A 61 -2.36 -3.47 -10.34
C ALA A 61 -1.76 -4.84 -10.65
N LYS A 62 -0.43 -4.96 -10.51
CA LYS A 62 0.32 -6.16 -10.91
C LYS A 62 0.59 -7.14 -9.76
N GLY A 63 0.25 -6.80 -8.52
CA GLY A 63 0.66 -7.57 -7.33
C GLY A 63 2.17 -7.46 -7.07
N THR A 64 2.63 -7.98 -5.93
CA THR A 64 4.07 -8.18 -5.67
C THR A 64 4.57 -9.34 -6.50
N CYS A 65 5.63 -9.10 -7.28
CA CYS A 65 6.48 -10.15 -7.84
C CYS A 65 7.30 -10.80 -6.72
#